data_AF-A0AAV1GRD7-F1
#
_entry.id   AF-A0AAV1GRD7-F1
#
_cell.length_a   1.000
_cell.length_b   1.000
_cell.length_c   1.000
_cell.angle_alpha   90.00
_cell.angle_beta   90.00
_cell.angle_gamma   90.00
#
_symmetry.space_group_name_H-M   'P 1'
#
loop_
_entity.id
_entity.type
_entity.pdbx_description
1 polymer ?
#
loop_
_entity_poly.entity_id
_entity_poly.type
_entity_poly.pdbx_seq_one_letter_code
_entity_poly.pdbx_strand_id
1 'polypeptide(L)'
;MEEPTHHPWEKFIDFYFSIGLTYKDIKSVLARRHGFDISERHLKRILRARGLSRRNGYCDLAVLVEFISNELQYSGQLHGYRWMYGKCREHGLRIKKEDVRLVLKELDPRGVSLRQARRLRRRSYFSRGPNFIWHMDSYDKLKPYGFCINGSIDGFSRKMIWLNAYTTSSDPKLIGGYYVDAVQRLGGCPRIVRGDLGTENGYVRDFQRFLVPIHPDGTVDSYLEGASTANQRIEYWWGFLRNQCVEFWMSLFADIRDNGFFDGGFLDKAILQFCCMGLIQDELDDTAQVWNTHTIRPSKNISVPSGRPNVMDALPQLYGTRDFLSPVEDEHLQLCKDECVFRRPIPCDPDVYELCNILMVESHLTLPRDPYQAVNLYRHLREAITASL
;
A
#
# COMPACT_ATOMS: atom_id res chain seq x y z
N MET A 1 14.19 74.75 -7.55
CA MET A 1 14.54 73.34 -7.82
C MET A 1 13.24 72.58 -7.89
N GLU A 2 12.82 72.20 -9.08
CA GLU A 2 11.61 71.38 -9.28
C GLU A 2 11.88 69.95 -8.78
N GLU A 3 11.00 69.41 -7.95
CA GLU A 3 11.00 67.99 -7.61
C GLU A 3 10.71 67.16 -8.87
N PRO A 4 11.42 66.04 -9.12
CA PRO A 4 11.12 65.19 -10.26
C PRO A 4 9.73 64.57 -10.06
N THR A 5 8.83 64.81 -11.02
CA THR A 5 7.52 64.18 -11.11
C THR A 5 7.66 62.67 -11.28
N HIS A 6 7.57 61.94 -10.17
CA HIS A 6 7.60 60.47 -10.18
C HIS A 6 6.29 59.91 -10.74
N HIS A 7 6.38 59.25 -11.88
CA HIS A 7 5.21 58.62 -12.50
C HIS A 7 4.77 57.39 -11.68
N PRO A 8 3.46 57.16 -11.41
CA PRO A 8 2.99 56.11 -10.49
C PRO A 8 3.45 54.68 -10.81
N TRP A 9 3.68 54.40 -12.10
CA TRP A 9 4.08 53.08 -12.59
C TRP A 9 5.51 52.70 -12.26
N GLU A 10 6.32 53.68 -11.85
CA GLU A 10 7.71 53.49 -11.49
C GLU A 10 7.90 52.62 -10.24
N LYS A 11 6.98 52.65 -9.27
CA LYS A 11 7.04 51.79 -8.06
C LYS A 11 6.82 50.32 -8.41
N PHE A 12 6.00 50.02 -9.43
CA PHE A 12 5.77 48.65 -9.89
C PHE A 12 6.99 48.06 -10.59
N ILE A 13 7.76 48.88 -11.31
CA ILE A 13 9.03 48.43 -11.92
C ILE A 13 10.00 47.94 -10.85
N ASP A 14 10.16 48.69 -9.76
CA ASP A 14 11.11 48.34 -8.71
C ASP A 14 10.68 47.06 -7.98
N PHE A 15 9.38 46.91 -7.71
CA PHE A 15 8.80 45.69 -7.14
C PHE A 15 8.97 44.46 -8.07
N TYR A 16 8.62 44.59 -9.35
CA TYR A 16 8.73 43.46 -10.27
C TYR A 16 10.20 43.09 -10.57
N PHE A 17 11.08 44.08 -10.53
CA PHE A 17 12.52 43.85 -10.60
C PHE A 17 13.07 43.17 -9.34
N SER A 18 12.57 43.50 -8.14
CA SER A 18 13.03 42.92 -6.88
C SER A 18 12.62 41.46 -6.71
N ILE A 19 11.40 41.09 -7.09
CA ILE A 19 10.97 39.67 -7.18
C ILE A 19 11.59 38.93 -8.38
N GLY A 20 12.24 39.71 -9.26
CA GLY A 20 13.16 39.27 -10.31
C GLY A 20 12.49 38.55 -11.48
N LEU A 21 11.34 39.07 -11.91
CA LEU A 21 10.78 38.84 -13.24
C LEU A 21 11.81 39.19 -14.33
N THR A 22 11.70 38.58 -15.53
CA THR A 22 12.55 38.99 -16.65
C THR A 22 12.11 40.34 -17.20
N TYR A 23 12.94 41.05 -17.97
CA TYR A 23 12.55 42.34 -18.55
C TYR A 23 11.31 42.23 -19.46
N LYS A 24 11.16 41.10 -20.16
CA LYS A 24 9.98 40.80 -20.99
C LYS A 24 8.72 40.61 -20.14
N ASP A 25 8.84 39.95 -19.00
CA ASP A 25 7.72 39.72 -18.09
C ASP A 25 7.31 41.03 -17.39
N ILE A 26 8.29 41.82 -16.91
CA ILE A 26 8.03 43.14 -16.32
C ILE A 26 7.27 44.01 -17.31
N LYS A 27 7.74 44.08 -18.56
CA LYS A 27 7.05 44.80 -19.64
C LYS A 27 5.62 44.28 -19.82
N SER A 28 5.44 42.97 -19.94
CA SER A 28 4.14 42.35 -20.19
C SER A 28 3.15 42.61 -19.05
N VAL A 29 3.61 42.55 -17.80
CA VAL A 29 2.78 42.81 -16.61
C VAL A 29 2.42 44.28 -16.51
N LEU A 30 3.34 45.21 -16.81
CA LEU A 30 3.05 46.64 -16.83
C LEU A 30 2.00 46.97 -17.90
N ALA A 31 2.13 46.42 -19.10
CA ALA A 31 1.18 46.64 -20.19
C ALA A 31 -0.21 46.05 -19.88
N ARG A 32 -0.27 44.79 -19.44
CA ARG A 32 -1.54 44.07 -19.27
C ARG A 32 -2.27 44.37 -17.97
N ARG A 33 -1.56 44.57 -16.87
CA ARG A 33 -2.15 44.70 -15.53
C ARG A 33 -2.23 46.15 -15.06
N HIS A 34 -1.32 46.99 -15.52
CA HIS A 34 -1.23 48.38 -15.10
C HIS A 34 -1.51 49.38 -16.22
N GLY A 35 -1.71 48.91 -17.46
CA GLY A 35 -2.05 49.75 -18.61
C GLY A 35 -0.90 50.60 -19.13
N PHE A 36 0.35 50.31 -18.74
CA PHE A 36 1.53 51.08 -19.14
C PHE A 36 2.37 50.29 -20.14
N ASP A 37 2.35 50.69 -21.42
CA ASP A 37 3.23 50.11 -22.43
C ASP A 37 4.56 50.87 -22.48
N ILE A 38 5.65 50.18 -22.15
CA ILE A 38 7.00 50.72 -22.20
C ILE A 38 7.90 49.80 -23.02
N SER A 39 8.79 50.38 -23.82
CA SER A 39 9.79 49.59 -24.53
C SER A 39 10.81 48.98 -23.55
N GLU A 40 11.38 47.82 -23.90
CA GLU A 40 12.41 47.19 -23.07
C GLU A 40 13.65 48.10 -22.89
N ARG A 41 13.95 48.94 -23.90
CA ARG A 41 15.00 49.95 -23.82
C ARG A 41 14.67 51.02 -22.77
N HIS A 42 13.41 51.47 -22.71
CA HIS A 42 12.95 52.42 -21.71
C HIS A 42 13.02 51.81 -20.30
N LEU A 43 12.52 50.59 -20.11
CA LEU A 43 12.60 49.85 -18.84
C LEU A 43 14.05 49.74 -18.35
N LYS A 44 14.99 49.35 -19.21
CA LYS A 44 16.43 49.26 -18.87
C LYS A 44 17.03 50.62 -18.50
N ARG A 45 16.61 51.70 -19.17
CA ARG A 45 17.08 53.07 -18.85
C ARG A 45 16.63 53.51 -17.46
N ILE A 46 15.38 53.22 -17.08
CA ILE A 46 14.83 53.54 -15.76
C ILE A 46 15.55 52.78 -14.66
N LEU A 47 15.71 51.46 -14.84
CA LEU A 47 16.46 50.64 -13.89
C LEU A 47 17.90 51.12 -13.73
N ARG A 48 18.56 51.53 -14.82
CA ARG A 48 19.93 52.09 -14.78
C ARG A 48 19.99 53.43 -14.07
N ALA A 49 19.05 54.34 -14.34
CA ALA A 49 18.96 55.64 -13.65
C ALA A 49 18.77 55.48 -12.13
N ARG A 50 18.23 54.34 -11.69
CA ARG A 50 18.02 53.98 -10.29
C ARG A 50 19.11 53.10 -9.67
N GLY A 51 20.19 52.83 -10.40
CA GLY A 51 21.24 51.93 -9.92
C GLY A 51 20.81 50.46 -9.77
N LEU A 52 19.64 50.07 -10.29
CA LEU A 52 19.13 48.70 -10.25
C LEU A 52 19.78 47.84 -11.34
N SER A 53 20.84 47.12 -10.95
CA SER A 53 21.55 46.17 -11.80
C SER A 53 21.29 44.73 -11.36
N ARG A 54 21.18 43.81 -12.32
CA ARG A 54 21.11 42.36 -12.02
C ARG A 54 22.46 41.75 -11.65
N ARG A 55 23.57 42.49 -11.82
CA ARG A 55 24.94 41.98 -11.62
C ARG A 55 25.59 42.41 -10.29
N ASN A 56 24.98 43.35 -9.54
CA ASN A 56 25.56 43.89 -8.31
C ASN A 56 24.67 43.57 -7.10
N GLY A 57 25.29 43.32 -5.94
CA GLY A 57 24.59 43.08 -4.66
C GLY A 57 24.25 41.62 -4.39
N TYR A 58 25.23 40.72 -4.50
CA TYR A 58 25.07 39.36 -4.01
C TYR A 58 25.11 39.34 -2.48
N CYS A 59 24.24 38.57 -1.86
CA CYS A 59 24.29 38.28 -0.43
C CYS A 59 25.57 37.53 -0.10
N ASP A 60 26.05 37.72 1.12
CA ASP A 60 27.21 36.98 1.64
C ASP A 60 26.91 35.47 1.66
N LEU A 61 27.96 34.67 1.42
CA LEU A 61 27.89 33.21 1.41
C LEU A 61 27.45 32.67 2.77
N ALA A 62 27.79 33.35 3.87
CA ALA A 62 27.35 32.99 5.23
C ALA A 62 25.81 32.98 5.34
N VAL A 63 25.14 33.99 4.80
CA VAL A 63 23.66 34.09 4.78
C VAL A 63 23.05 32.96 3.96
N LEU A 64 23.69 32.57 2.86
CA LEU A 64 23.24 31.44 2.04
C LEU A 64 23.38 30.10 2.77
N VAL A 65 24.51 29.90 3.46
CA VAL A 65 24.77 28.68 4.26
C VAL A 65 23.75 28.55 5.39
N GLU A 66 23.47 29.63 6.11
CA GLU A 66 22.48 29.66 7.18
C GLU A 66 21.07 29.34 6.65
N PHE A 67 20.67 30.00 5.56
CA PHE A 67 19.36 29.76 4.94
C PHE A 67 19.19 28.30 4.50
N ILE A 68 20.17 27.73 3.79
CA ILE A 68 20.12 26.33 3.35
C ILE A 68 20.13 25.39 4.55
N SER A 69 20.95 25.66 5.57
CA SER A 69 21.01 24.83 6.79
C SER A 69 19.67 24.78 7.52
N ASN A 70 18.98 25.91 7.64
CA ASN A 70 17.64 25.99 8.23
C ASN A 70 16.60 25.26 7.39
N GLU A 71 16.63 25.41 6.07
CA GLU A 71 15.74 24.68 5.15
C GLU A 71 15.92 23.16 5.22
N LEU A 72 17.16 22.70 5.38
CA LEU A 72 17.50 21.27 5.50
C LEU A 72 16.97 20.63 6.79
N GLN A 73 16.63 21.41 7.82
CA GLN A 73 15.98 20.88 9.04
C GLN A 73 14.54 20.39 8.79
N TYR A 74 13.92 20.81 7.69
CA TYR A 74 12.51 20.53 7.40
C TYR A 74 12.33 19.89 6.01
N SER A 75 11.29 20.29 5.26
CA SER A 75 11.01 19.79 3.91
C SER A 75 12.07 20.19 2.87
N GLY A 76 12.90 21.19 3.17
CA GLY A 76 13.99 21.66 2.31
C GLY A 76 15.01 20.58 1.95
N GLN A 77 15.16 19.54 2.76
CA GLN A 77 15.98 18.36 2.47
C GLN A 77 15.59 17.64 1.15
N LEU A 78 14.34 17.79 0.70
CA LEU A 78 13.85 17.17 -0.53
C LEU A 78 14.15 18.02 -1.77
N HIS A 79 14.42 19.31 -1.61
CA HIS A 79 14.49 20.29 -2.71
C HIS A 79 15.84 20.35 -3.40
N GLY A 80 15.92 19.90 -4.66
CA GLY A 80 17.16 20.02 -5.44
C GLY A 80 17.60 21.48 -5.63
N TYR A 81 18.88 21.69 -5.98
CA TYR A 81 19.48 23.03 -6.04
C TYR A 81 18.71 24.06 -6.89
N ARG A 82 17.97 23.63 -7.92
CA ARG A 82 17.13 24.52 -8.75
C ARG A 82 15.93 25.07 -7.96
N TRP A 83 15.30 24.24 -7.15
CA TRP A 83 14.19 24.62 -6.30
C TRP A 83 14.67 25.40 -5.09
N MET A 84 15.77 24.97 -4.47
CA MET A 84 16.42 25.70 -3.38
C MET A 84 16.84 27.12 -3.82
N TYR A 85 17.33 27.26 -5.06
CA TYR A 85 17.61 28.56 -5.68
C TYR A 85 16.34 29.42 -5.85
N GLY A 86 15.21 28.80 -6.18
CA GLY A 86 13.90 29.49 -6.21
C GLY A 86 13.52 30.03 -4.83
N LYS A 87 13.60 29.20 -3.80
CA LYS A 87 13.35 29.59 -2.40
C LYS A 87 14.24 30.74 -1.94
N CYS A 88 15.55 30.66 -2.23
CA CYS A 88 16.47 31.75 -1.90
C CYS A 88 15.98 33.08 -2.50
N ARG A 89 15.52 33.07 -3.76
CA ARG A 89 15.02 34.28 -4.43
C ARG A 89 13.69 34.78 -3.89
N GLU A 90 12.76 33.88 -3.55
CA GLU A 90 11.49 34.27 -2.92
C GLU A 90 11.71 34.90 -1.54
N HIS A 91 12.71 34.43 -0.80
CA HIS A 91 13.17 35.03 0.46
C HIS A 91 14.10 36.24 0.26
N GLY A 92 14.18 36.80 -0.94
CA GLY A 92 14.92 38.02 -1.24
C GLY A 92 16.44 37.87 -1.34
N LEU A 93 16.97 36.65 -1.25
CA LEU A 93 18.41 36.39 -1.36
C LEU A 93 18.86 36.49 -2.82
N ARG A 94 19.82 37.40 -3.07
CA ARG A 94 20.48 37.56 -4.36
C ARG A 94 21.78 36.76 -4.36
N ILE A 95 21.78 35.60 -4.97
CA ILE A 95 22.87 34.61 -4.89
C ILE A 95 23.05 33.94 -6.25
N LYS A 96 24.24 33.39 -6.56
CA LYS A 96 24.41 32.63 -7.80
C LYS A 96 23.84 31.24 -7.61
N LYS A 97 23.19 30.73 -8.67
CA LYS A 97 22.65 29.36 -8.68
C LYS A 97 23.74 28.31 -8.45
N GLU A 98 24.96 28.59 -8.89
CA GLU A 98 26.11 27.71 -8.69
C GLU A 98 26.55 27.67 -7.23
N ASP A 99 26.49 28.81 -6.52
CA ASP A 99 26.79 28.87 -5.09
C ASP A 99 25.79 28.02 -4.29
N VAL A 100 24.50 28.05 -4.64
CA VAL A 100 23.49 27.13 -4.05
C VAL A 100 23.87 25.68 -4.29
N ARG A 101 24.29 25.35 -5.52
CA ARG A 101 24.62 23.98 -5.89
C ARG A 101 25.82 23.46 -5.09
N LEU A 102 26.84 24.30 -4.92
CA LEU A 102 28.05 23.98 -4.15
C LEU A 102 27.72 23.88 -2.66
N VAL A 103 27.09 24.91 -2.07
CA VAL A 103 26.72 24.91 -0.64
C VAL A 103 25.78 23.75 -0.30
N LEU A 104 24.76 23.46 -1.12
CA LEU A 104 23.87 22.33 -0.89
C LEU A 104 24.58 20.98 -0.99
N LYS A 105 25.62 20.86 -1.85
CA LYS A 105 26.42 19.65 -1.96
C LYS A 105 27.34 19.46 -0.75
N GLU A 106 27.87 20.53 -0.19
CA GLU A 106 28.70 20.48 1.02
C GLU A 106 27.86 20.20 2.28
N LEU A 107 26.68 20.82 2.40
CA LEU A 107 25.80 20.65 3.57
C LEU A 107 25.00 19.34 3.54
N ASP A 108 24.63 18.84 2.36
CA ASP A 108 23.87 17.59 2.18
C ASP A 108 24.43 16.72 1.03
N PRO A 109 25.69 16.24 1.14
CA PRO A 109 26.31 15.43 0.09
C PRO A 109 25.53 14.13 -0.16
N ARG A 110 25.00 13.54 0.91
CA ARG A 110 24.19 12.31 0.84
C ARG A 110 22.88 12.55 0.12
N GLY A 111 22.09 13.56 0.50
CA GLY A 111 20.81 13.82 -0.14
C GLY A 111 20.96 14.34 -1.57
N VAL A 112 22.03 15.05 -1.91
CA VAL A 112 22.38 15.38 -3.30
C VAL A 112 22.66 14.11 -4.12
N SER A 113 23.49 13.20 -3.62
CA SER A 113 23.75 11.91 -4.29
C SER A 113 22.47 11.08 -4.47
N LEU A 114 21.64 10.99 -3.42
CA LEU A 114 20.36 10.27 -3.47
C LEU A 114 19.41 10.84 -4.52
N ARG A 115 19.36 12.17 -4.69
CA ARG A 115 18.52 12.83 -5.70
C ARG A 115 19.07 12.66 -7.12
N GLN A 116 20.39 12.65 -7.29
CA GLN A 116 21.01 12.37 -8.59
C GLN A 116 20.73 10.96 -9.09
N ALA A 117 20.53 9.99 -8.18
CA ALA A 117 20.23 8.61 -8.54
C ALA A 117 18.87 8.41 -9.25
N ARG A 118 17.95 9.40 -9.20
CA ARG A 118 16.59 9.35 -9.80
C ARG A 118 15.80 8.07 -9.48
N ARG A 119 16.02 7.49 -8.30
CA ARG A 119 15.32 6.28 -7.86
C ARG A 119 14.22 6.64 -6.87
N LEU A 120 13.05 6.01 -7.03
CA LEU A 120 11.97 6.11 -6.06
C LEU A 120 12.49 5.66 -4.68
N ARG A 121 12.36 6.52 -3.67
CA ARG A 121 12.64 6.14 -2.28
C ARG A 121 11.58 5.16 -1.81
N ARG A 122 11.87 3.85 -1.93
CA ARG A 122 11.08 2.83 -1.26
C ARG A 122 11.35 2.94 0.24
N ARG A 123 10.29 3.15 1.05
CA ARG A 123 10.42 3.08 2.51
C ARG A 123 11.02 1.72 2.86
N SER A 124 12.03 1.71 3.71
CA SER A 124 12.61 0.44 4.18
C SER A 124 11.58 -0.20 5.10
N TYR A 125 10.93 -1.25 4.62
CA TYR A 125 10.08 -2.09 5.47
C TYR A 125 10.96 -2.72 6.55
N PHE A 126 10.54 -2.62 7.81
CA PHE A 126 11.24 -3.18 8.96
C PHE A 126 10.24 -3.86 9.88
N SER A 127 10.52 -5.11 10.25
CA SER A 127 9.83 -5.84 11.32
C SER A 127 10.91 -6.34 12.29
N ARG A 128 10.62 -6.32 13.59
CA ARG A 128 11.62 -6.64 14.63
C ARG A 128 11.95 -8.13 14.70
N GLY A 129 11.00 -8.99 14.37
CA GLY A 129 11.11 -10.45 14.43
C GLY A 129 9.77 -11.09 14.03
N PRO A 130 9.68 -12.43 14.01
CA PRO A 130 8.42 -13.13 13.81
C PRO A 130 7.37 -12.71 14.84
N ASN A 131 6.10 -12.71 14.44
CA ASN A 131 4.94 -12.34 15.25
C ASN A 131 4.97 -10.91 15.80
N PHE A 132 5.91 -10.08 15.33
CA PHE A 132 5.91 -8.67 15.67
C PHE A 132 4.79 -7.93 14.94
N ILE A 133 4.58 -8.24 13.66
CA ILE A 133 3.49 -7.66 12.87
C ILE A 133 2.95 -8.68 11.88
N TRP A 134 1.65 -8.95 11.94
CA TRP A 134 0.94 -9.71 10.91
C TRP A 134 0.25 -8.74 9.94
N HIS A 135 0.34 -9.04 8.66
CA HIS A 135 -0.26 -8.29 7.56
C HIS A 135 -1.45 -9.10 7.07
N MET A 136 -2.67 -8.56 7.16
CA MET A 136 -3.89 -9.24 6.74
C MET A 136 -4.62 -8.47 5.65
N ASP A 137 -5.28 -9.21 4.76
CA ASP A 137 -5.97 -8.64 3.61
C ASP A 137 -6.89 -9.68 2.94
N SER A 138 -7.83 -9.19 2.14
CA SER A 138 -8.72 -9.99 1.31
C SER A 138 -8.39 -9.84 -0.17
N TYR A 139 -8.33 -10.96 -0.89
CA TYR A 139 -8.04 -11.05 -2.30
C TYR A 139 -9.29 -11.45 -3.10
N ASP A 140 -9.87 -10.46 -3.77
CA ASP A 140 -11.22 -10.54 -4.37
C ASP A 140 -11.21 -10.82 -5.90
N LYS A 141 -10.12 -11.34 -6.49
CA LYS A 141 -10.05 -11.56 -7.95
C LYS A 141 -11.01 -12.63 -8.47
N LEU A 142 -11.38 -13.60 -7.63
CA LEU A 142 -12.36 -14.64 -7.96
C LEU A 142 -13.78 -14.30 -7.48
N LYS A 143 -13.98 -13.11 -6.89
CA LYS A 143 -15.28 -12.66 -6.37
C LYS A 143 -16.39 -12.62 -7.44
N PRO A 144 -16.11 -12.26 -8.72
CA PRO A 144 -17.12 -12.38 -9.79
C PRO A 144 -17.69 -13.79 -9.94
N TYR A 145 -16.92 -14.82 -9.56
CA TYR A 145 -17.29 -16.24 -9.62
C TYR A 145 -17.74 -16.80 -8.27
N GLY A 146 -17.86 -15.96 -7.24
CA GLY A 146 -18.35 -16.34 -5.92
C GLY A 146 -17.27 -16.76 -4.92
N PHE A 147 -15.98 -16.62 -5.23
CA PHE A 147 -14.90 -17.00 -4.30
C PHE A 147 -14.17 -15.76 -3.79
N CYS A 148 -14.05 -15.66 -2.47
CA CYS A 148 -13.23 -14.68 -1.80
C CYS A 148 -12.09 -15.41 -1.08
N ILE A 149 -10.88 -14.87 -1.15
CA ILE A 149 -9.72 -15.44 -0.46
C ILE A 149 -9.29 -14.45 0.61
N ASN A 150 -9.16 -14.87 1.86
CA ASN A 150 -8.60 -14.05 2.92
C ASN A 150 -7.29 -14.66 3.42
N GLY A 151 -6.29 -13.84 3.72
CA GLY A 151 -5.01 -14.34 4.20
C GLY A 151 -4.35 -13.42 5.21
N SER A 152 -3.37 -13.99 5.90
CA SER A 152 -2.42 -13.23 6.70
C SER A 152 -1.02 -13.78 6.59
N ILE A 153 -0.05 -12.86 6.59
CA ILE A 153 1.37 -13.16 6.46
C ILE A 153 2.17 -12.46 7.57
N ASP A 154 3.14 -13.16 8.14
CA ASP A 154 4.07 -12.55 9.10
C ASP A 154 5.03 -11.57 8.41
N GLY A 155 5.23 -10.42 9.05
CA GLY A 155 6.00 -9.33 8.49
C GLY A 155 7.50 -9.58 8.34
N PHE A 156 8.06 -10.39 9.24
CA PHE A 156 9.48 -10.69 9.31
C PHE A 156 9.84 -11.91 8.47
N SER A 157 9.30 -13.06 8.87
CA SER A 157 9.54 -14.38 8.28
C SER A 157 8.89 -14.53 6.90
N ARG A 158 7.83 -13.74 6.62
CA ARG A 158 6.98 -13.91 5.43
C ARG A 158 6.27 -15.26 5.39
N LYS A 159 6.08 -15.90 6.54
CA LYS A 159 5.30 -17.12 6.66
C LYS A 159 3.82 -16.77 6.51
N MET A 160 3.11 -17.51 5.65
CA MET A 160 1.65 -17.46 5.61
C MET A 160 1.12 -18.06 6.90
N ILE A 161 0.40 -17.23 7.65
CA ILE A 161 -0.25 -17.59 8.90
C ILE A 161 -1.56 -18.33 8.57
N TRP A 162 -2.42 -17.74 7.77
CA TRP A 162 -3.60 -18.42 7.22
C TRP A 162 -3.88 -17.98 5.79
N LEU A 163 -4.66 -18.79 5.09
CA LEU A 163 -5.09 -18.56 3.72
C LEU A 163 -6.38 -19.37 3.48
N ASN A 164 -7.52 -18.69 3.44
CA ASN A 164 -8.84 -19.34 3.42
C ASN A 164 -9.66 -18.86 2.22
N ALA A 165 -10.19 -19.80 1.44
CA ALA A 165 -11.24 -19.54 0.46
C ALA A 165 -12.62 -19.65 1.12
N TYR A 166 -13.51 -18.71 0.80
CA TYR A 166 -14.90 -18.74 1.25
C TYR A 166 -15.82 -17.95 0.32
N THR A 167 -17.12 -17.94 0.63
CA THR A 167 -18.16 -17.30 -0.19
C THR A 167 -18.23 -15.78 0.00
N THR A 168 -17.69 -15.25 1.11
CA THR A 168 -17.73 -13.82 1.45
C THR A 168 -16.42 -13.35 2.11
N SER A 169 -15.99 -12.14 1.76
CA SER A 169 -14.93 -11.36 2.43
C SER A 169 -15.46 -10.15 3.18
N SER A 170 -16.79 -10.03 3.32
CA SER A 170 -17.45 -8.84 3.85
C SER A 170 -18.02 -9.02 5.26
N ASP A 171 -18.02 -10.24 5.80
CA ASP A 171 -18.44 -10.52 7.17
C ASP A 171 -17.25 -10.33 8.15
N PRO A 172 -17.26 -9.30 9.01
CA PRO A 172 -16.18 -9.08 9.96
C PRO A 172 -16.04 -10.21 10.99
N LYS A 173 -17.13 -10.91 11.33
CA LYS A 173 -17.09 -12.02 12.30
C LYS A 173 -16.37 -13.22 11.73
N LEU A 174 -16.46 -13.43 10.41
CA LEU A 174 -15.73 -14.49 9.71
C LEU A 174 -14.22 -14.22 9.68
N ILE A 175 -13.83 -12.98 9.36
CA ILE A 175 -12.42 -12.57 9.37
C ILE A 175 -11.87 -12.62 10.80
N GLY A 176 -12.67 -12.21 11.78
CA GLY A 176 -12.40 -12.43 13.20
C GLY A 176 -12.16 -13.90 13.53
N GLY A 177 -13.00 -14.81 13.02
CA GLY A 177 -12.83 -16.25 13.16
C GLY A 177 -11.49 -16.76 12.64
N TYR A 178 -11.08 -16.34 11.44
CA TYR A 178 -9.76 -16.71 10.89
C TYR A 178 -8.60 -16.28 11.77
N TYR A 179 -8.68 -15.06 12.31
CA TYR A 179 -7.66 -14.54 13.22
C TYR A 179 -7.64 -15.33 14.53
N VAL A 180 -8.80 -15.58 15.15
CA VAL A 180 -8.93 -16.31 16.41
C VAL A 180 -8.48 -17.77 16.28
N ASP A 181 -8.80 -18.44 15.18
CA ASP A 181 -8.30 -19.79 14.86
C ASP A 181 -6.77 -19.81 14.75
N ALA A 182 -6.19 -18.80 14.12
CA ALA A 182 -4.74 -18.66 14.02
C ALA A 182 -4.09 -18.42 15.39
N VAL A 183 -4.69 -17.55 16.22
CA VAL A 183 -4.22 -17.27 17.59
C VAL A 183 -4.27 -18.54 18.44
N GLN A 184 -5.37 -19.29 18.37
CA GLN A 184 -5.49 -20.55 19.10
C GLN A 184 -4.43 -21.57 18.66
N ARG A 185 -4.27 -21.78 17.34
CA ARG A 185 -3.34 -22.76 16.81
C ARG A 185 -1.88 -22.43 17.13
N LEU A 186 -1.53 -21.15 17.19
CA LEU A 186 -0.17 -20.69 17.51
C LEU A 186 0.07 -20.51 19.01
N GLY A 187 -0.98 -20.57 19.84
CA GLY A 187 -0.88 -20.34 21.29
C GLY A 187 -0.64 -18.89 21.68
N GLY A 188 -1.02 -17.93 20.81
CA GLY A 188 -0.80 -16.51 21.05
C GLY A 188 -1.07 -15.63 19.83
N CYS A 189 -1.01 -14.32 20.02
CA CYS A 189 -1.30 -13.30 19.02
C CYS A 189 -0.07 -12.44 18.71
N PRO A 190 0.00 -11.75 17.55
CA PRO A 190 1.14 -10.89 17.24
C PRO A 190 1.14 -9.65 18.12
N ARG A 191 2.26 -8.92 18.19
CA ARG A 191 2.29 -7.61 18.86
C ARG A 191 1.42 -6.59 18.14
N ILE A 192 1.40 -6.67 16.81
CA ILE A 192 0.71 -5.73 15.94
C ILE A 192 -0.02 -6.53 14.85
N VAL A 193 -1.27 -6.17 14.58
CA VAL A 193 -1.93 -6.54 13.31
C VAL A 193 -2.00 -5.30 12.44
N ARG A 194 -1.73 -5.47 11.15
CA ARG A 194 -1.97 -4.46 10.13
C ARG A 194 -3.00 -4.97 9.14
N GLY A 195 -4.06 -4.21 8.99
CA GLY A 195 -5.05 -4.38 7.94
C GLY A 195 -5.33 -3.04 7.26
N ASP A 196 -6.06 -3.12 6.17
CA ASP A 196 -6.50 -1.95 5.42
C ASP A 196 -7.66 -1.23 6.13
N LEU A 197 -7.90 0.01 5.72
CA LEU A 197 -9.06 0.80 6.14
C LEU A 197 -10.33 0.18 5.55
N GLY A 198 -10.93 -0.72 6.30
CA GLY A 198 -12.16 -1.43 5.94
C GLY A 198 -12.93 -1.87 7.17
N THR A 199 -14.25 -1.90 7.04
CA THR A 199 -15.16 -2.32 8.12
C THR A 199 -15.07 -3.82 8.38
N GLU A 200 -14.66 -4.59 7.37
CA GLU A 200 -14.47 -6.03 7.42
C GLU A 200 -13.40 -6.47 8.43
N ASN A 201 -12.44 -5.62 8.78
CA ASN A 201 -11.38 -5.93 9.74
C ASN A 201 -11.69 -5.45 11.18
N GLY A 202 -12.89 -4.90 11.42
CA GLY A 202 -13.25 -4.27 12.69
C GLY A 202 -13.13 -5.21 13.89
N TYR A 203 -13.59 -6.46 13.76
CA TYR A 203 -13.52 -7.44 14.85
C TYR A 203 -12.09 -7.83 15.17
N VAL A 204 -11.23 -8.01 14.17
CA VAL A 204 -9.81 -8.29 14.40
C VAL A 204 -9.14 -7.14 15.16
N ARG A 205 -9.43 -5.90 14.77
CA ARG A 205 -8.91 -4.72 15.48
C ARG A 205 -9.31 -4.74 16.95
N ASP A 206 -10.57 -5.02 17.23
CA ASP A 206 -11.11 -4.96 18.58
C ASP A 206 -10.58 -6.14 19.42
N PHE A 207 -10.49 -7.36 18.84
CA PHE A 207 -9.84 -8.52 19.47
C PHE A 207 -8.37 -8.28 19.74
N GLN A 208 -7.60 -7.78 18.78
CA GLN A 208 -6.17 -7.51 18.95
C GLN A 208 -5.91 -6.49 20.08
N ARG A 209 -6.76 -5.47 20.21
CA ARG A 209 -6.67 -4.48 21.30
C ARG A 209 -7.08 -5.06 22.66
N PHE A 210 -8.03 -5.99 22.67
CA PHE A 210 -8.43 -6.70 23.87
C PHE A 210 -7.34 -7.67 24.35
N LEU A 211 -6.78 -8.46 23.44
CA LEU A 211 -5.75 -9.47 23.72
C LEU A 211 -4.37 -8.86 23.99
N VAL A 212 -4.05 -7.72 23.37
CA VAL A 212 -2.81 -6.97 23.58
C VAL A 212 -3.16 -5.52 23.95
N PRO A 213 -3.47 -5.25 25.23
CA PRO A 213 -3.81 -3.91 25.69
C PRO A 213 -2.62 -2.96 25.52
N ILE A 214 -2.92 -1.72 25.12
CA ILE A 214 -1.93 -0.65 25.09
C ILE A 214 -1.62 -0.27 26.54
N HIS A 215 -0.36 -0.44 26.96
CA HIS A 215 0.07 0.07 28.27
C HIS A 215 -0.12 1.60 28.32
N PRO A 216 -0.42 2.19 29.48
CA PRO A 216 -0.59 3.64 29.62
C PRO A 216 0.60 4.46 29.08
N ASP A 217 1.81 3.90 29.15
CA ASP A 217 3.06 4.50 28.64
C ASP A 217 3.45 4.01 27.23
N GLY A 218 2.60 3.20 26.61
CA GLY A 218 2.82 2.59 25.30
C GLY A 218 2.55 3.57 24.17
N THR A 219 3.52 3.71 23.26
CA THR A 219 3.41 4.63 22.11
C THR A 219 2.90 3.97 20.83
N VAL A 220 2.70 2.64 20.83
CA VAL A 220 2.38 1.87 19.62
C VAL A 220 1.09 1.09 19.84
N ASP A 221 0.08 1.39 19.02
CA ASP A 221 -1.19 0.65 18.97
C ASP A 221 -0.94 -0.81 18.53
N SER A 222 -1.70 -1.74 19.11
CA SER A 222 -1.64 -3.16 18.75
C SER A 222 -2.36 -3.45 17.42
N TYR A 223 -3.11 -2.49 16.88
CA TYR A 223 -3.64 -2.54 15.52
C TYR A 223 -3.26 -1.29 14.72
N LEU A 224 -2.76 -1.49 13.50
CA LEU A 224 -2.39 -0.40 12.59
C LEU A 224 -3.29 -0.41 11.35
N GLU A 225 -4.11 0.63 11.24
CA GLU A 225 -4.83 0.95 10.00
C GLU A 225 -3.90 1.70 9.05
N GLY A 226 -3.90 1.32 7.78
CA GLY A 226 -3.11 2.01 6.76
C GLY A 226 -3.67 1.79 5.36
N ALA A 227 -3.23 2.61 4.41
CA ALA A 227 -3.51 2.34 3.00
C ALA A 227 -2.86 1.03 2.55
N SER A 228 -3.43 0.33 1.58
CA SER A 228 -2.93 -0.95 1.02
C SER A 228 -1.45 -0.90 0.63
N THR A 229 -0.97 0.28 0.21
CA THR A 229 0.47 0.54 -0.08
C THR A 229 1.42 0.35 1.13
N ALA A 230 0.88 0.30 2.35
CA ALA A 230 1.59 0.01 3.60
C ALA A 230 1.50 -1.48 4.01
N ASN A 231 0.59 -2.25 3.41
CA ASN A 231 0.37 -3.69 3.60
C ASN A 231 1.27 -4.53 2.66
N GLN A 232 2.52 -4.09 2.49
CA GLN A 232 3.40 -4.50 1.39
C GLN A 232 3.70 -6.00 1.32
N ARG A 233 3.63 -6.71 2.45
CA ARG A 233 3.99 -8.13 2.52
C ARG A 233 2.92 -9.00 1.88
N ILE A 234 1.67 -8.76 2.26
CA ILE A 234 0.57 -9.56 1.75
C ILE A 234 0.23 -9.17 0.31
N GLU A 235 0.35 -7.88 -0.04
CA GLU A 235 0.21 -7.42 -1.43
C GLU A 235 1.25 -8.02 -2.38
N TYR A 236 2.50 -8.14 -1.93
CA TYR A 236 3.52 -8.85 -2.70
C TYR A 236 3.15 -10.34 -2.86
N TRP A 237 2.61 -10.94 -1.80
CA TRP A 237 2.20 -12.33 -1.79
C TRP A 237 1.01 -12.57 -2.74
N TRP A 238 0.02 -11.67 -2.81
CA TRP A 238 -1.06 -11.74 -3.79
C TRP A 238 -0.56 -11.71 -5.23
N GLY A 239 0.46 -10.91 -5.52
CA GLY A 239 1.13 -10.92 -6.82
C GLY A 239 1.75 -12.28 -7.16
N PHE A 240 2.31 -12.98 -6.17
CA PHE A 240 2.79 -14.35 -6.31
C PHE A 240 1.63 -15.34 -6.53
N LEU A 241 0.61 -15.32 -5.65
CA LEU A 241 -0.55 -16.21 -5.72
C LEU A 241 -1.23 -16.12 -7.09
N ARG A 242 -1.41 -14.90 -7.60
CA ARG A 242 -1.98 -14.67 -8.93
C ARG A 242 -1.22 -15.45 -10.01
N ASN A 243 0.09 -15.24 -10.07
CA ASN A 243 0.92 -15.80 -11.13
C ASN A 243 1.13 -17.32 -11.02
N GLN A 244 0.89 -17.93 -9.86
CA GLN A 244 1.19 -19.34 -9.62
C GLN A 244 -0.04 -20.22 -9.48
N CYS A 245 -1.19 -19.66 -9.14
CA CYS A 245 -2.42 -20.41 -8.85
C CYS A 245 -3.64 -19.72 -9.45
N VAL A 246 -3.97 -18.49 -9.01
CA VAL A 246 -5.29 -17.92 -9.29
C VAL A 246 -5.52 -17.55 -10.77
N GLU A 247 -4.48 -17.24 -11.54
CA GLU A 247 -4.65 -16.95 -12.98
C GLU A 247 -5.25 -18.16 -13.73
N PHE A 248 -4.90 -19.39 -13.36
CA PHE A 248 -5.49 -20.61 -13.94
C PHE A 248 -7.00 -20.65 -13.72
N TRP A 249 -7.46 -20.48 -12.47
CA TRP A 249 -8.89 -20.47 -12.14
C TRP A 249 -9.63 -19.30 -12.79
N MET A 250 -8.99 -18.13 -12.87
CA MET A 250 -9.56 -16.98 -13.56
C MET A 250 -9.80 -17.27 -15.04
N SER A 251 -8.83 -17.89 -15.73
CA SER A 251 -8.97 -18.30 -17.13
C SER A 251 -10.03 -19.39 -17.30
N LEU A 252 -10.01 -20.43 -16.46
CA LEU A 252 -10.99 -21.51 -16.51
C LEU A 252 -12.42 -21.00 -16.37
N PHE A 253 -12.68 -20.12 -15.40
CA PHE A 253 -14.02 -19.56 -15.20
C PHE A 253 -14.38 -18.51 -16.25
N ALA A 254 -13.41 -17.78 -16.79
CA ALA A 254 -13.63 -16.87 -17.91
C ALA A 254 -14.09 -17.65 -19.15
N ASP A 255 -13.49 -18.81 -19.44
CA ASP A 255 -13.89 -19.66 -20.57
C ASP A 255 -15.35 -20.14 -20.42
N ILE A 256 -15.77 -20.54 -19.22
CA ILE A 256 -17.16 -20.96 -18.97
C ILE A 256 -18.13 -19.81 -19.25
N ARG A 257 -17.81 -18.60 -18.77
CA ARG A 257 -18.60 -17.39 -19.00
C ARG A 257 -18.65 -17.03 -20.48
N ASP A 258 -17.50 -17.02 -21.16
CA ASP A 258 -17.39 -16.56 -22.54
C ASP A 258 -18.09 -17.53 -23.52
N ASN A 259 -18.27 -18.80 -23.13
CA ASN A 259 -19.09 -19.77 -23.84
C ASN A 259 -20.59 -19.74 -23.47
N GLY A 260 -21.02 -18.79 -22.63
CA GLY A 260 -22.42 -18.62 -22.25
C GLY A 260 -22.94 -19.59 -21.19
N PHE A 261 -22.05 -20.32 -20.52
CA PHE A 261 -22.42 -21.28 -19.47
C PHE A 261 -22.41 -20.70 -18.06
N PHE A 262 -22.09 -19.41 -17.89
CA PHE A 262 -22.09 -18.71 -16.60
C PHE A 262 -22.59 -17.27 -16.74
N ASP A 263 -23.60 -16.88 -15.95
CA ASP A 263 -24.21 -15.55 -15.96
C ASP A 263 -23.83 -14.66 -14.77
N GLY A 264 -23.17 -15.22 -13.75
CA GLY A 264 -22.75 -14.49 -12.54
C GLY A 264 -23.85 -14.25 -11.51
N GLY A 265 -25.03 -14.83 -11.74
CA GLY A 265 -26.15 -14.87 -10.81
C GLY A 265 -25.86 -15.72 -9.58
N PHE A 266 -26.81 -15.70 -8.66
CA PHE A 266 -26.72 -16.44 -7.40
C PHE A 266 -26.53 -17.94 -7.63
N LEU A 267 -27.37 -18.54 -8.48
CA LEU A 267 -27.35 -19.98 -8.74
C LEU A 267 -26.00 -20.42 -9.35
N ASP A 268 -25.52 -19.71 -10.36
CA ASP A 268 -24.26 -20.04 -11.02
C ASP A 268 -23.07 -19.96 -10.05
N LYS A 269 -23.01 -18.92 -9.21
CA LYS A 269 -21.99 -18.82 -8.15
C LYS A 269 -22.10 -19.96 -7.14
N ALA A 270 -23.30 -20.30 -6.69
CA ALA A 270 -23.52 -21.34 -5.69
C ALA A 270 -23.16 -22.74 -6.20
N ILE A 271 -23.52 -23.09 -7.44
CA ILE A 271 -23.13 -24.39 -8.04
C ILE A 271 -21.62 -24.42 -8.30
N LEU A 272 -21.03 -23.32 -8.76
CA LEU A 272 -19.59 -23.27 -8.99
C LEU A 272 -18.81 -23.40 -7.67
N GLN A 273 -19.28 -22.75 -6.59
CA GLN A 273 -18.78 -22.95 -5.23
C GLN A 273 -18.88 -24.41 -4.79
N PHE A 274 -20.04 -25.06 -5.00
CA PHE A 274 -20.23 -26.48 -4.71
C PHE A 274 -19.16 -27.36 -5.38
N CYS A 275 -18.87 -27.10 -6.66
CA CYS A 275 -17.95 -27.92 -7.45
C CYS A 275 -16.47 -27.62 -7.19
N CYS A 276 -16.11 -26.35 -6.94
CA CYS A 276 -14.71 -25.91 -6.99
C CYS A 276 -14.12 -25.47 -5.64
N MET A 277 -14.92 -25.18 -4.61
CA MET A 277 -14.42 -24.61 -3.34
C MET A 277 -13.38 -25.51 -2.66
N GLY A 278 -13.62 -26.82 -2.64
CA GLY A 278 -12.68 -27.79 -2.07
C GLY A 278 -11.34 -27.78 -2.82
N LEU A 279 -11.39 -27.93 -4.15
CA LEU A 279 -10.20 -27.92 -5.00
C LEU A 279 -9.39 -26.62 -4.89
N ILE A 280 -10.07 -25.48 -4.84
CA ILE A 280 -9.40 -24.18 -4.65
C ILE A 280 -8.75 -24.13 -3.28
N GLN A 281 -9.42 -24.57 -2.21
CA GLN A 281 -8.81 -24.58 -0.87
C GLN A 281 -7.58 -25.50 -0.81
N ASP A 282 -7.66 -26.71 -1.37
CA ASP A 282 -6.55 -27.66 -1.40
C ASP A 282 -5.32 -27.05 -2.12
N GLU A 283 -5.54 -26.38 -3.25
CA GLU A 283 -4.46 -25.71 -3.99
C GLU A 283 -3.87 -24.50 -3.24
N LEU A 284 -4.70 -23.75 -2.50
CA LEU A 284 -4.23 -22.68 -1.62
C LEU A 284 -3.36 -23.23 -0.49
N ASP A 285 -3.77 -24.32 0.13
CA ASP A 285 -3.03 -24.98 1.21
C ASP A 285 -1.68 -25.49 0.72
N ASP A 286 -1.64 -26.17 -0.44
CA ASP A 286 -0.41 -26.59 -1.10
C ASP A 286 0.50 -25.41 -1.44
N THR A 287 -0.07 -24.33 -2.00
CA THR A 287 0.67 -23.10 -2.33
C THR A 287 1.27 -22.46 -1.08
N ALA A 288 0.52 -22.39 0.02
CA ALA A 288 1.00 -21.87 1.29
C ALA A 288 2.11 -22.75 1.89
N GLN A 289 2.01 -24.08 1.76
CA GLN A 289 3.05 -25.01 2.21
C GLN A 289 4.35 -24.85 1.41
N VAL A 290 4.26 -24.79 0.08
CA VAL A 290 5.41 -24.54 -0.81
C VAL A 290 6.02 -23.18 -0.48
N TRP A 291 5.20 -22.14 -0.32
CA TRP A 291 5.67 -20.82 0.08
C TRP A 291 6.37 -20.86 1.44
N ASN A 292 5.82 -21.53 2.45
CA ASN A 292 6.42 -21.53 3.78
C ASN A 292 7.76 -22.28 3.86
N THR A 293 8.04 -23.16 2.88
CA THR A 293 9.27 -23.95 2.79
C THR A 293 10.29 -23.40 1.79
N HIS A 294 9.89 -22.53 0.86
CA HIS A 294 10.79 -21.99 -0.16
C HIS A 294 11.92 -21.16 0.42
N THR A 295 13.03 -21.06 -0.31
CA THR A 295 14.18 -20.26 0.10
C THR A 295 14.10 -18.87 -0.49
N ILE A 296 13.98 -17.87 0.38
CA ILE A 296 14.02 -16.48 -0.02
C ILE A 296 15.46 -16.00 -0.16
N ARG A 297 15.79 -15.49 -1.35
CA ARG A 297 17.13 -14.99 -1.66
C ARG A 297 17.46 -13.70 -0.89
N PRO A 298 18.75 -13.49 -0.53
CA PRO A 298 19.23 -12.22 0.03
C PRO A 298 18.87 -11.04 -0.86
N SER A 299 18.39 -9.97 -0.22
CA SER A 299 18.09 -8.70 -0.88
C SER A 299 19.15 -7.66 -0.55
N LYS A 300 19.27 -6.60 -1.37
CA LYS A 300 20.13 -5.44 -1.02
C LYS A 300 19.64 -4.65 0.19
N ASN A 301 18.38 -4.87 0.61
CA ASN A 301 17.84 -4.28 1.82
C ASN A 301 18.19 -5.18 3.02
N ILE A 302 19.14 -4.71 3.84
CA ILE A 302 19.63 -5.43 5.02
C ILE A 302 18.52 -5.62 6.07
N SER A 303 17.51 -4.76 6.08
CA SER A 303 16.38 -4.84 7.00
C SER A 303 15.38 -5.96 6.68
N VAL A 304 15.55 -6.65 5.55
CA VAL A 304 14.67 -7.75 5.13
C VAL A 304 15.44 -9.07 5.22
N PRO A 305 15.09 -9.96 6.16
CA PRO A 305 15.80 -11.22 6.33
C PRO A 305 15.61 -12.15 5.13
N SER A 306 16.60 -13.00 4.89
CA SER A 306 16.59 -14.04 3.84
C SER A 306 16.70 -15.43 4.45
N GLY A 307 16.15 -16.43 3.78
CA GLY A 307 16.07 -17.78 4.32
C GLY A 307 14.70 -18.39 4.05
N ARG A 308 14.36 -19.47 4.74
CA ARG A 308 13.06 -20.12 4.60
C ARG A 308 12.07 -19.53 5.61
N PRO A 309 10.82 -19.19 5.23
CA PRO A 309 9.83 -18.67 6.16
C PRO A 309 9.69 -19.48 7.44
N ASN A 310 9.53 -20.80 7.32
CA ASN A 310 9.42 -21.68 8.50
C ASN A 310 10.66 -21.64 9.40
N VAL A 311 11.86 -21.48 8.85
CA VAL A 311 13.10 -21.39 9.65
C VAL A 311 13.22 -20.04 10.33
N MET A 312 12.89 -18.95 9.62
CA MET A 312 12.90 -17.59 10.19
C MET A 312 11.87 -17.45 11.32
N ASP A 313 10.72 -18.09 11.18
CA ASP A 313 9.64 -18.11 12.16
C ASP A 313 10.00 -18.97 13.40
N ALA A 314 10.48 -20.20 13.19
CA ALA A 314 10.77 -21.13 14.29
C ALA A 314 12.09 -20.86 15.03
N LEU A 315 13.10 -20.30 14.35
CA LEU A 315 14.45 -20.10 14.89
C LEU A 315 14.92 -18.64 14.71
N PRO A 316 14.20 -17.64 15.28
CA PRO A 316 14.52 -16.22 15.13
C PRO A 316 15.92 -15.85 15.64
N GLN A 317 16.50 -16.64 16.56
CA GLN A 317 17.82 -16.40 17.12
C GLN A 317 18.93 -16.49 16.06
N LEU A 318 18.74 -17.31 15.02
CA LEU A 318 19.66 -17.38 13.87
C LEU A 318 19.75 -16.06 13.09
N TYR A 319 18.75 -15.20 13.27
CA TYR A 319 18.62 -13.91 12.61
C TYR A 319 18.87 -12.74 13.57
N GLY A 320 19.43 -13.01 14.76
CA GLY A 320 19.71 -11.98 15.76
C GLY A 320 18.46 -11.35 16.36
N THR A 321 17.34 -12.06 16.35
CA THR A 321 16.07 -11.62 16.94
C THR A 321 15.43 -12.70 17.80
N ARG A 322 14.21 -12.45 18.26
CA ARG A 322 13.40 -13.36 19.07
C ARG A 322 11.98 -13.44 18.51
N ASP A 323 11.22 -14.39 19.02
CA ASP A 323 9.78 -14.43 18.81
C ASP A 323 9.10 -13.31 19.60
N PHE A 324 8.09 -12.69 19.00
CA PHE A 324 7.29 -11.62 19.59
C PHE A 324 5.82 -12.04 19.82
N LEU A 325 5.49 -13.33 19.66
CA LEU A 325 4.18 -13.86 19.97
C LEU A 325 3.81 -13.52 21.42
N SER A 326 2.62 -12.93 21.60
CA SER A 326 2.08 -12.61 22.92
C SER A 326 1.16 -13.73 23.35
N PRO A 327 1.44 -14.37 24.50
CA PRO A 327 0.56 -15.41 25.03
C PRO A 327 -0.81 -14.82 25.34
N VAL A 328 -1.85 -15.64 25.20
CA VAL A 328 -3.24 -15.25 25.43
C VAL A 328 -3.85 -16.23 26.42
N GLU A 329 -4.59 -15.71 27.40
CA GLU A 329 -5.38 -16.51 28.34
C GLU A 329 -6.55 -17.18 27.63
N ASP A 330 -6.80 -18.46 27.93
CA ASP A 330 -7.86 -19.24 27.28
C ASP A 330 -9.25 -18.61 27.44
N GLU A 331 -9.52 -18.00 28.59
CA GLU A 331 -10.78 -17.29 28.87
C GLU A 331 -11.00 -16.09 27.92
N HIS A 332 -9.95 -15.28 27.72
CA HIS A 332 -10.01 -14.14 26.81
C HIS A 332 -10.17 -14.59 25.36
N LEU A 333 -9.46 -15.66 24.97
CA LEU A 333 -9.60 -16.24 23.64
C LEU A 333 -11.02 -16.77 23.41
N GLN A 334 -11.63 -17.38 24.41
CA GLN A 334 -13.00 -17.88 24.32
C GLN A 334 -14.02 -16.74 24.13
N LEU A 335 -13.87 -15.62 24.84
CA LEU A 335 -14.72 -14.44 24.63
C LEU A 335 -14.64 -13.92 23.18
N CYS A 336 -13.44 -13.92 22.57
CA CYS A 336 -13.32 -13.56 21.15
C CYS A 336 -14.00 -14.59 20.24
N LYS A 337 -13.86 -15.89 20.52
CA LYS A 337 -14.50 -16.96 19.73
C LYS A 337 -16.01 -16.85 19.71
N ASP A 338 -16.63 -16.54 20.85
CA ASP A 338 -18.08 -16.44 20.98
C ASP A 338 -18.67 -15.33 20.09
N GLU A 339 -17.85 -14.35 19.73
CA GLU A 339 -18.21 -13.26 18.83
C GLU A 339 -17.95 -13.55 17.33
N CYS A 340 -17.30 -14.67 17.01
CA CYS A 340 -16.89 -15.05 15.66
C CYS A 340 -17.95 -15.87 14.91
N VAL A 341 -17.82 -15.88 13.58
CA VAL A 341 -18.44 -16.86 12.70
C VAL A 341 -17.32 -17.70 12.11
N PHE A 342 -17.48 -19.02 12.12
CA PHE A 342 -16.47 -19.93 11.58
C PHE A 342 -16.89 -20.46 10.22
N ARG A 343 -15.90 -20.77 9.40
CA ARG A 343 -16.10 -21.41 8.10
C ARG A 343 -16.89 -22.70 8.28
N ARG A 344 -18.00 -22.82 7.55
CA ARG A 344 -18.78 -24.05 7.50
C ARG A 344 -18.14 -25.05 6.55
N PRO A 345 -18.36 -26.36 6.77
CA PRO A 345 -17.94 -27.39 5.81
C PRO A 345 -18.76 -27.36 4.52
N ILE A 346 -19.88 -26.63 4.51
CA ILE A 346 -20.74 -26.45 3.34
C ILE A 346 -20.09 -25.41 2.41
N PRO A 347 -19.77 -25.77 1.15
CA PRO A 347 -19.00 -24.91 0.24
C PRO A 347 -19.80 -23.76 -0.37
N CYS A 348 -21.13 -23.84 -0.34
CA CYS A 348 -22.05 -22.89 -0.99
C CYS A 348 -23.31 -22.67 -0.13
N ASP A 349 -24.34 -22.08 -0.73
CA ASP A 349 -25.65 -21.93 -0.09
C ASP A 349 -26.25 -23.29 0.34
N PRO A 350 -26.84 -23.42 1.54
CA PRO A 350 -27.35 -24.70 2.06
C PRO A 350 -28.42 -25.36 1.18
N ASP A 351 -29.34 -24.58 0.60
CA ASP A 351 -30.44 -25.13 -0.21
C ASP A 351 -29.90 -25.63 -1.55
N VAL A 352 -28.98 -24.87 -2.15
CA VAL A 352 -28.27 -25.29 -3.38
C VAL A 352 -27.39 -26.50 -3.10
N TYR A 353 -26.73 -26.57 -1.95
CA TYR A 353 -25.92 -27.72 -1.54
C TYR A 353 -26.75 -28.99 -1.44
N GLU A 354 -27.92 -28.92 -0.77
CA GLU A 354 -28.83 -30.07 -0.65
C GLU A 354 -29.33 -30.52 -2.02
N LEU A 355 -29.79 -29.57 -2.85
CA LEU A 355 -30.26 -29.86 -4.20
C LEU A 355 -29.17 -30.50 -5.08
N CYS A 356 -27.94 -29.98 -5.04
CA CYS A 356 -26.82 -30.55 -5.79
C CYS A 356 -26.53 -31.99 -5.36
N ASN A 357 -26.55 -32.28 -4.05
CA ASN A 357 -26.34 -33.64 -3.54
C ASN A 357 -27.44 -34.60 -4.01
N ILE A 358 -28.71 -34.20 -3.99
CA ILE A 358 -29.83 -35.02 -4.50
C ILE A 358 -29.60 -35.36 -5.98
N LEU A 359 -29.34 -34.34 -6.81
CA LEU A 359 -29.12 -34.52 -8.25
C LEU A 359 -27.89 -35.37 -8.56
N MET A 360 -26.82 -35.25 -7.75
CA MET A 360 -25.65 -36.10 -7.87
C MET A 360 -25.98 -37.56 -7.58
N VAL A 361 -26.75 -37.84 -6.54
CA VAL A 361 -27.16 -39.22 -6.19
C VAL A 361 -28.03 -39.82 -7.30
N GLU A 362 -29.02 -39.07 -7.80
CA GLU A 362 -29.91 -39.51 -8.89
C GLU A 362 -29.15 -39.75 -10.20
N SER A 363 -28.14 -38.93 -10.49
CA SER A 363 -27.33 -39.01 -11.70
C SER A 363 -26.08 -39.91 -11.55
N HIS A 364 -25.91 -40.57 -10.40
CA HIS A 364 -24.71 -41.37 -10.06
C HIS A 364 -23.37 -40.62 -10.25
N LEU A 365 -23.37 -39.32 -9.95
CA LEU A 365 -22.19 -38.46 -10.04
C LEU A 365 -21.38 -38.50 -8.74
N THR A 366 -20.10 -38.16 -8.86
CA THR A 366 -19.17 -38.10 -7.73
C THR A 366 -18.52 -36.72 -7.64
N LEU A 367 -18.02 -36.39 -6.45
CA LEU A 367 -17.31 -35.12 -6.25
C LEU A 367 -16.06 -35.08 -7.13
N PRO A 368 -15.77 -33.91 -7.72
CA PRO A 368 -14.67 -33.75 -8.68
C PRO A 368 -13.33 -33.84 -7.96
N ARG A 369 -12.33 -34.42 -8.64
CA ARG A 369 -10.95 -34.52 -8.15
C ARG A 369 -9.96 -33.60 -8.85
N ASP A 370 -10.42 -32.94 -9.91
CA ASP A 370 -9.63 -32.00 -10.69
C ASP A 370 -10.54 -30.88 -11.24
N PRO A 371 -9.95 -29.74 -11.66
CA PRO A 371 -10.72 -28.60 -12.12
C PRO A 371 -11.62 -28.90 -13.34
N TYR A 372 -11.22 -29.80 -14.22
CA TYR A 372 -12.00 -30.13 -15.42
C TYR A 372 -13.22 -30.97 -15.08
N GLN A 373 -13.08 -31.93 -14.16
CA GLN A 373 -14.22 -32.66 -13.58
C GLN A 373 -15.18 -31.70 -12.88
N ALA A 374 -14.66 -30.70 -12.15
CA ALA A 374 -15.49 -29.73 -11.45
C ALA A 374 -16.32 -28.88 -12.44
N VAL A 375 -15.72 -28.47 -13.56
CA VAL A 375 -16.45 -27.74 -14.62
C VAL A 375 -17.51 -28.62 -15.29
N ASN A 376 -17.21 -29.90 -15.53
CA ASN A 376 -18.20 -30.83 -16.09
C ASN A 376 -19.38 -31.04 -15.13
N LEU A 377 -19.10 -31.22 -13.84
CA LEU A 377 -20.13 -31.35 -12.81
C LEU A 377 -20.97 -30.09 -12.70
N TYR A 378 -20.33 -28.91 -12.71
CA TYR A 378 -21.01 -27.63 -12.72
C TYR A 378 -22.02 -27.52 -13.88
N ARG A 379 -21.60 -27.85 -15.11
CA ARG A 379 -22.48 -27.80 -16.29
C ARG A 379 -23.66 -28.75 -16.16
N HIS A 380 -23.41 -29.99 -15.73
CA HIS A 380 -24.48 -30.98 -15.52
C HIS A 380 -25.50 -30.50 -14.48
N LEU A 381 -25.03 -30.06 -13.32
CA LEU A 381 -25.91 -29.59 -12.24
C LEU A 381 -26.68 -28.34 -12.65
N ARG A 382 -26.02 -27.40 -13.34
CA ARG A 382 -26.67 -26.19 -13.86
C ARG A 382 -27.79 -26.53 -14.83
N GLU A 383 -27.56 -27.43 -15.77
CA GLU A 383 -28.56 -27.86 -16.75
C GLU A 383 -29.74 -28.56 -16.05
N ALA A 384 -29.46 -29.48 -15.12
CA ALA A 384 -30.49 -30.23 -14.38
C ALA A 384 -31.36 -29.31 -13.50
N ILE A 385 -30.76 -28.37 -12.79
CA ILE A 385 -31.50 -27.41 -11.94
C ILE A 385 -32.32 -26.46 -12.82
N THR A 386 -31.73 -25.94 -13.90
CA THR A 386 -32.42 -25.01 -14.80
C THR A 386 -33.61 -25.68 -15.51
N ALA A 387 -33.51 -26.97 -15.84
CA ALA A 387 -34.61 -27.72 -16.43
C ALA A 387 -35.77 -28.01 -15.45
N SER A 388 -35.51 -27.86 -14.14
CA SER A 388 -36.47 -28.11 -13.07
C SER A 388 -37.13 -26.84 -12.53
N LEU A 389 -36.69 -25.67 -13.00
CA LEU A 389 -37.26 -24.34 -12.72
C LEU A 389 -38.21 -23.92 -13.85
#